data_AF-A0A1S8JSW0-F1
#
_entry.id   AF-A0A1S8JSW0-F1
#
_cell.length_a   1.000
_cell.length_b   1.000
_cell.length_c   1.000
_cell.angle_alpha   90.00
_cell.angle_beta   90.00
_cell.angle_gamma   90.00
#
_symmetry.space_group_name_H-M   'P 1'
#
loop_
_entity.id
_entity.type
_entity.pdbx_description
1 polymer ?
#
loop_
_entity_poly.entity_id
_entity_poly.type
_entity_poly.pdbx_seq_one_letter_code
_entity_poly.pdbx_strand_id
1 'polypeptide(L)'
;IDNLITIYDKNDANNLAEHLYDTQGLGALSDWLTATVSNKLNGAEIFQGTYPISGTNADLIVEGRIIQCYVDENRAKQRLRIYYAKTSVIGNTIEVKAEPIFNDIRKSVLNKYDSGTEKITASQAWQNAKTLAKPVIPSQFSFSSLVDTLANVKIEKANFLEFF
;
A
#
# COMPACT_ATOMS: atom_id res chain seq x y z
N ILE A 1 17.86 13.48 3.69
CA ILE A 1 16.61 13.27 2.93
C ILE A 1 15.50 13.93 3.72
N ASP A 2 15.11 15.14 3.34
CA ASP A 2 13.89 15.79 3.85
C ASP A 2 12.69 15.11 3.21
N ASN A 3 12.46 13.85 3.57
CA ASN A 3 11.21 13.19 3.25
C ASN A 3 10.17 13.84 4.15
N LEU A 4 9.48 14.86 3.64
CA LEU A 4 8.26 15.36 4.26
C LEU A 4 7.24 14.22 4.22
N ILE A 5 7.20 13.44 5.30
CA ILE A 5 6.28 12.33 5.48
C ILE A 5 5.01 12.90 6.09
N THR A 6 3.90 12.83 5.35
CA THR A 6 2.58 13.25 5.84
C THR A 6 1.78 12.03 6.27
N ILE A 7 1.09 12.09 7.41
CA ILE A 7 0.21 11.04 7.91
C ILE A 7 -1.26 11.37 7.64
N TYR A 8 -2.05 10.35 7.31
CA TYR A 8 -3.45 10.43 6.89
C TYR A 8 -4.34 9.44 7.66
N ASP A 9 -5.66 9.60 7.56
CA ASP A 9 -6.60 8.67 8.17
C ASP A 9 -6.55 7.28 7.52
N LYS A 10 -6.84 6.25 8.31
CA LYS A 10 -6.88 4.85 7.83
C LYS A 10 -7.86 4.67 6.67
N ASN A 11 -8.93 5.48 6.62
CA ASN A 11 -10.01 5.43 5.65
C ASN A 11 -9.78 6.31 4.42
N ASP A 12 -8.77 7.20 4.45
CA ASP A 12 -8.46 8.07 3.31
C ASP A 12 -8.00 7.27 2.09
N ALA A 13 -7.65 5.99 2.26
CA ALA A 13 -7.48 5.01 1.20
C ALA A 13 -8.59 4.99 0.12
N ASN A 14 -9.79 5.48 0.43
CA ASN A 14 -10.93 5.53 -0.48
C ASN A 14 -11.05 6.87 -1.24
N ASN A 15 -10.33 7.91 -0.80
CA ASN A 15 -10.38 9.27 -1.34
C ASN A 15 -9.12 9.60 -2.16
N LEU A 16 -8.56 8.64 -2.90
CA LEU A 16 -7.24 8.74 -3.56
C LEU A 16 -7.24 9.58 -4.87
N ALA A 17 -7.97 10.71 -4.93
CA ALA A 17 -7.80 11.65 -6.05
C ALA A 17 -6.47 12.40 -5.93
N GLU A 18 -5.85 12.74 -7.06
CA GLU A 18 -4.49 13.27 -7.19
C GLU A 18 -4.24 14.55 -6.36
N HIS A 19 -5.29 15.33 -6.05
CA HIS A 19 -5.22 16.62 -5.35
C HIS A 19 -5.79 16.64 -3.92
N LEU A 20 -6.35 15.54 -3.41
CA LEU A 20 -6.98 15.54 -2.06
C LEU A 20 -5.94 15.56 -0.91
N TYR A 21 -4.69 15.20 -1.19
CA TYR A 21 -3.67 14.96 -0.15
C TYR A 21 -2.82 16.18 0.21
N ASP A 22 -2.94 17.27 -0.54
CA ASP A 22 -2.32 18.56 -0.21
C ASP A 22 -3.10 19.31 0.88
N THR A 23 -4.37 18.91 1.15
CA THR A 23 -5.27 19.63 2.07
C THR A 23 -5.87 18.77 3.20
N GLN A 24 -5.73 17.43 3.16
CA GLN A 24 -6.39 16.51 4.10
C GLN A 24 -5.44 15.69 5.00
N GLY A 25 -4.15 16.01 5.02
CA GLY A 25 -3.20 15.38 5.95
C GLY A 25 -3.55 15.68 7.41
N LEU A 26 -3.37 14.70 8.29
CA LEU A 26 -3.50 14.89 9.74
C LEU A 26 -2.31 15.66 10.32
N GLY A 27 -1.15 15.55 9.67
CA GLY A 27 0.05 16.28 10.07
C GLY A 27 1.31 15.79 9.35
N ALA A 28 2.38 16.58 9.44
CA ALA A 28 3.71 16.17 9.01
C ALA A 28 4.43 15.43 10.15
N LEU A 29 5.10 14.33 9.83
CA LEU A 29 5.98 13.59 10.71
C LEU A 29 7.42 14.04 10.44
N SER A 30 7.81 15.22 10.95
CA SER A 30 9.14 15.80 10.69
C SER A 30 10.24 15.25 11.61
N ASP A 31 9.87 14.65 12.74
CA ASP A 31 10.82 14.34 13.82
C ASP A 31 11.46 12.94 13.69
N TRP A 32 11.45 12.33 12.49
CA TRP A 32 12.04 11.00 12.29
C TRP A 32 13.51 10.98 12.69
N LEU A 33 13.89 10.04 13.57
CA LEU A 33 15.28 9.75 13.88
C LEU A 33 15.92 8.95 12.75
N THR A 34 15.16 7.99 12.22
CA THR A 34 15.51 7.23 11.02
C THR A 34 14.26 7.03 10.18
N ALA A 35 14.42 7.11 8.86
CA ALA A 35 13.38 6.81 7.89
C ALA A 35 14.03 6.26 6.62
N THR A 36 13.83 4.98 6.36
CA THR A 36 14.35 4.29 5.20
C THR A 36 13.21 3.71 4.38
N VAL A 37 13.35 3.81 3.07
CA VAL A 37 12.41 3.24 2.11
C VAL A 37 13.22 2.37 1.15
N SER A 38 12.84 1.11 1.03
CA SER A 38 13.37 0.19 0.03
C SER A 38 12.37 0.02 -1.11
N ASN A 39 12.89 -0.03 -2.33
CA ASN A 39 12.09 -0.29 -3.52
C ASN A 39 12.60 -1.57 -4.18
N LYS A 40 11.85 -2.66 -4.03
CA LYS A 40 12.15 -3.94 -4.66
C LYS A 40 10.93 -4.41 -5.43
N LEU A 41 11.10 -4.69 -6.72
CA LEU A 41 10.05 -5.26 -7.55
C LEU A 41 9.59 -6.60 -6.94
N ASN A 42 8.30 -6.71 -6.66
CA ASN A 42 7.67 -7.86 -5.99
C ASN A 42 8.36 -8.24 -4.65
N GLY A 43 9.10 -7.31 -4.04
CA GLY A 43 9.82 -7.53 -2.80
C GLY A 43 9.03 -7.08 -1.57
N ALA A 44 9.39 -7.62 -0.42
CA ALA A 44 8.92 -7.11 0.86
C ALA A 44 9.79 -5.93 1.33
N GLU A 45 9.15 -5.07 2.14
CA GLU A 45 9.63 -3.87 2.83
C GLU A 45 9.73 -2.59 2.00
N ILE A 46 8.93 -1.59 2.39
CA ILE A 46 8.71 -0.33 1.65
C ILE A 46 8.72 0.90 2.58
N PHE A 47 8.71 0.75 3.90
CA PHE A 47 9.17 1.79 4.82
C PHE A 47 9.54 1.18 6.17
N GLN A 48 10.66 1.64 6.74
CA GLN A 48 11.04 1.39 8.11
C GLN A 48 11.58 2.68 8.73
N GLY A 49 11.17 2.98 9.96
CA GLY A 49 11.65 4.16 10.64
C GLY A 49 11.52 4.10 12.15
N THR A 50 12.20 5.04 12.80
CA THR A 50 12.13 5.27 14.24
C THR A 50 11.70 6.70 14.49
N TYR A 51 10.60 6.89 15.21
CA TYR A 51 10.06 8.20 15.58
C TYR A 51 10.18 8.42 17.10
N PRO A 52 10.49 9.62 17.61
CA PRO A 52 10.54 9.87 19.04
C PRO A 52 9.12 9.94 19.63
N ILE A 53 8.90 9.38 20.83
CA ILE A 53 7.59 9.46 21.51
C ILE A 53 7.20 10.91 21.82
N SER A 54 8.18 11.79 22.04
CA SER A 54 7.97 13.23 22.26
C SER A 54 7.83 14.05 20.98
N GLY A 55 7.82 13.41 19.80
CA GLY A 55 7.68 14.12 18.53
C GLY A 55 6.28 14.72 18.37
N THR A 56 6.20 15.78 17.56
CA THR A 56 5.05 16.67 17.40
C THR A 56 3.72 15.94 17.14
N ASN A 57 3.77 14.86 16.36
CA ASN A 57 2.61 14.08 15.89
C ASN A 57 2.75 12.59 16.22
N ALA A 58 3.49 12.25 17.28
CA ALA A 58 3.79 10.86 17.65
C ALA A 58 2.52 10.05 17.97
N ASP A 59 1.50 10.69 18.52
CA ASP A 59 0.19 10.10 18.86
C ASP A 59 -0.61 9.66 17.63
N LEU A 60 -0.33 10.24 16.46
CA LEU A 60 -0.96 9.86 15.19
C LEU A 60 -0.41 8.53 14.64
N ILE A 61 0.77 8.09 15.08
CA ILE A 61 1.46 6.89 14.59
C ILE A 61 0.82 5.65 15.20
N VAL A 62 -0.21 5.14 14.54
CA VAL A 62 -0.92 3.91 14.93
C VAL A 62 -1.09 2.98 13.73
N GLU A 63 -1.19 1.68 14.01
CA GLU A 63 -1.44 0.67 12.99
C GLU A 63 -2.70 0.99 12.18
N GLY A 64 -2.61 0.77 10.87
CA GLY A 64 -3.65 1.05 9.90
C GLY A 64 -3.65 2.49 9.36
N ARG A 65 -2.96 3.46 9.96
CA ARG A 65 -2.80 4.81 9.36
C ARG A 65 -1.96 4.74 8.09
N ILE A 66 -2.08 5.77 7.26
CA ILE A 66 -1.39 5.86 5.97
C ILE A 66 -0.34 6.96 6.07
N ILE A 67 0.88 6.66 5.62
CA ILE A 67 1.94 7.65 5.41
C ILE A 67 2.16 7.87 3.92
N GLN A 68 2.51 9.08 3.53
CA GLN A 68 2.89 9.43 2.17
C GLN A 68 4.34 9.91 2.14
N CYS A 69 5.19 9.25 1.35
CA CYS A 69 6.62 9.56 1.27
C CYS A 69 7.20 9.29 -0.13
N TYR A 70 8.37 9.84 -0.42
CA TYR A 70 9.13 9.46 -1.61
C TYR A 70 9.76 8.08 -1.39
N VAL A 71 9.63 7.21 -2.40
CA VAL A 71 10.25 5.87 -2.43
C VAL A 71 11.55 5.87 -3.23
N ASP A 72 11.73 6.90 -4.05
CA ASP A 72 12.90 7.25 -4.85
C ASP A 72 12.74 8.75 -5.13
N GLU A 73 13.81 9.53 -5.02
CA GLU A 73 13.78 11.00 -5.16
C GLU A 73 13.25 11.45 -6.53
N ASN A 74 13.31 10.57 -7.53
CA ASN A 74 12.82 10.83 -8.89
C ASN A 74 11.40 10.31 -9.17
N ARG A 75 10.71 9.75 -8.17
CA ARG A 75 9.38 9.13 -8.36
C ARG A 75 8.29 9.88 -7.62
N ALA A 76 7.05 9.67 -8.07
CA ALA A 76 5.88 10.14 -7.35
C ALA A 76 5.84 9.57 -5.93
N LYS A 77 5.38 10.40 -4.97
CA LYS A 77 5.16 9.97 -3.59
C LYS A 77 4.25 8.74 -3.57
N GLN A 78 4.61 7.74 -2.78
CA GLN A 78 3.80 6.55 -2.58
C GLN A 78 3.07 6.63 -1.24
N ARG A 79 1.94 5.93 -1.17
CA ARG A 79 1.13 5.80 0.04
C ARG A 79 1.33 4.43 0.64
N LEU A 80 1.71 4.41 1.90
CA LEU A 80 2.08 3.21 2.63
C LEU A 80 1.20 3.08 3.87
N ARG A 81 0.63 1.91 4.10
CA ARG A 81 -0.13 1.61 5.32
C ARG A 81 0.81 1.11 6.40
N ILE A 82 0.74 1.74 7.57
CA ILE A 82 1.44 1.29 8.77
C ILE A 82 0.82 -0.05 9.19
N TYR A 83 1.62 -1.12 9.19
CA TYR A 83 1.20 -2.43 9.66
C TYR A 83 1.85 -2.80 11.00
N TYR A 84 2.82 -2.01 11.45
CA TYR A 84 3.50 -2.19 12.72
C TYR A 84 3.89 -0.81 13.28
N ALA A 85 3.44 -0.54 14.50
CA ALA A 85 3.84 0.63 15.27
C ALA A 85 4.02 0.21 16.74
N LYS A 86 5.26 0.19 17.23
CA LYS A 86 5.55 -0.29 18.59
C LYS A 86 6.39 0.71 19.37
N THR A 87 5.88 1.12 20.53
CA THR A 87 6.59 1.99 21.46
C THR A 87 7.66 1.21 22.24
N SER A 88 8.88 1.71 22.23
CA SER A 88 9.96 1.30 23.13
C SER A 88 10.10 2.31 24.26
N VAL A 89 9.71 1.91 25.47
CA VAL A 89 9.79 2.78 26.66
C VAL A 89 11.24 3.08 27.05
N ILE A 90 12.14 2.11 26.89
CA ILE A 90 13.57 2.28 27.19
C ILE A 90 14.23 3.19 26.14
N GLY A 91 13.82 3.08 24.88
CA GLY A 91 14.36 3.89 23.79
C GLY A 91 13.72 5.28 23.68
N ASN A 92 12.56 5.52 24.33
CA ASN A 92 11.70 6.68 24.09
C ASN A 92 11.33 6.87 22.60
N THR A 93 11.13 5.75 21.88
CA THR A 93 10.87 5.75 20.44
C THR A 93 9.67 4.89 20.06
N ILE A 94 9.21 5.08 18.83
CA ILE A 94 8.21 4.29 18.13
C ILE A 94 8.90 3.67 16.92
N GLU A 95 9.00 2.35 16.89
CA GLU A 95 9.42 1.63 15.69
C GLU A 95 8.22 1.51 14.74
N VAL A 96 8.40 1.89 13.49
CA VAL A 96 7.35 1.95 12.48
C VAL A 96 7.75 1.16 11.24
N LYS A 97 6.84 0.30 10.76
CA LYS A 97 6.95 -0.34 9.46
C LYS A 97 5.68 -0.14 8.65
N ALA A 98 5.85 0.17 7.37
CA ALA A 98 4.73 0.36 6.46
C ALA A 98 4.99 -0.30 5.10
N GLU A 99 3.90 -0.61 4.40
CA GLU A 99 3.90 -1.28 3.10
C GLU A 99 2.93 -0.59 2.14
N PRO A 100 3.02 -0.76 0.81
CA PRO A 100 2.15 -0.09 -0.13
C PRO A 100 0.70 -0.34 0.19
N ILE A 101 -0.11 0.69 0.02
CA ILE A 101 -1.56 0.58 0.15
C ILE A 101 -2.15 -0.42 -0.87
N PHE A 102 -1.44 -0.69 -1.97
CA PHE A 102 -1.78 -1.76 -2.91
C PHE A 102 -1.93 -3.12 -2.21
N ASN A 103 -1.13 -3.41 -1.17
CA ASN A 103 -1.23 -4.69 -0.45
C ASN A 103 -2.57 -4.84 0.29
N ASP A 104 -3.38 -3.78 0.48
CA ASP A 104 -4.73 -3.92 1.02
C ASP A 104 -5.64 -4.79 0.17
N ILE A 105 -5.33 -5.00 -1.12
CA ILE A 105 -6.07 -5.93 -1.98
C ILE A 105 -6.06 -7.35 -1.43
N ARG A 106 -5.13 -7.69 -0.51
CA ARG A 106 -5.14 -8.97 0.20
C ARG A 106 -6.39 -9.19 1.05
N LYS A 107 -7.16 -8.15 1.35
CA LYS A 107 -8.46 -8.28 2.05
C LYS A 107 -9.56 -8.73 1.09
N SER A 108 -9.32 -8.64 -0.21
CA SER A 108 -10.28 -9.01 -1.25
C SER A 108 -10.09 -10.45 -1.66
N VAL A 109 -11.21 -11.16 -1.76
CA VAL A 109 -11.27 -12.58 -2.10
C VAL A 109 -11.93 -12.72 -3.46
N LEU A 110 -11.33 -13.56 -4.30
CA LEU A 110 -11.90 -14.01 -5.56
C LEU A 110 -12.53 -15.40 -5.33
N ASN A 111 -13.85 -15.45 -5.21
CA ASN A 111 -14.58 -16.69 -4.91
C ASN A 111 -14.80 -17.60 -6.12
N LYS A 112 -14.62 -17.09 -7.34
CA LYS A 112 -14.62 -17.88 -8.57
C LYS A 112 -14.13 -17.01 -9.71
N TYR A 113 -13.24 -17.54 -10.53
CA TYR A 113 -12.88 -16.94 -11.79
C TYR A 113 -12.62 -18.03 -12.82
N ASP A 114 -13.20 -17.89 -14.01
CA ASP A 114 -13.04 -18.84 -15.10
C ASP A 114 -13.07 -18.06 -16.41
N SER A 115 -11.99 -18.08 -17.18
CA SER A 115 -11.95 -17.49 -18.52
C SER A 115 -12.63 -18.37 -19.57
N GLY A 116 -13.13 -19.54 -19.17
CA GLY A 116 -13.71 -20.53 -20.06
C GLY A 116 -12.69 -21.00 -21.09
N THR A 117 -13.11 -21.06 -22.35
CA THR A 117 -12.25 -21.46 -23.47
C THR A 117 -11.41 -20.31 -24.02
N GLU A 118 -11.66 -19.07 -23.60
CA GLU A 118 -10.91 -17.90 -24.06
C GLU A 118 -9.54 -17.83 -23.38
N LYS A 119 -8.49 -17.68 -24.20
CA LYS A 119 -7.14 -17.39 -23.74
C LYS A 119 -6.98 -15.89 -23.59
N ILE A 120 -6.58 -15.45 -22.40
CA ILE A 120 -6.50 -14.04 -22.02
C ILE A 120 -5.11 -13.69 -21.51
N THR A 121 -4.75 -12.41 -21.56
CA THR A 121 -3.51 -11.89 -20.97
C THR A 121 -3.67 -11.75 -19.46
N ALA A 122 -2.55 -11.66 -18.73
CA ALA A 122 -2.57 -11.36 -17.29
C ALA A 122 -3.27 -10.02 -16.98
N SER A 123 -3.07 -9.01 -17.83
CA SER A 123 -3.76 -7.70 -17.70
C SER A 123 -5.27 -7.83 -17.87
N GLN A 124 -5.73 -8.63 -18.84
CA GLN A 124 -7.16 -8.89 -19.02
C GLN A 124 -7.73 -9.70 -17.85
N ALA A 125 -6.98 -10.70 -17.36
CA ALA A 125 -7.35 -11.47 -16.19
C ALA A 125 -7.52 -10.58 -14.95
N TRP A 126 -6.61 -9.62 -14.74
CA TRP A 126 -6.72 -8.61 -13.68
C TRP A 126 -8.00 -7.81 -13.78
N GLN A 127 -8.30 -7.23 -14.95
CA GLN A 127 -9.50 -6.40 -15.12
C GLN A 127 -10.77 -7.22 -14.88
N ASN A 128 -10.84 -8.43 -15.41
CA ASN A 128 -12.01 -9.30 -15.23
C ASN A 128 -12.15 -9.72 -13.77
N ALA A 129 -11.09 -10.21 -13.13
CA ALA A 129 -11.11 -10.65 -11.73
C ALA A 129 -11.42 -9.50 -10.77
N LYS A 130 -10.92 -8.29 -11.04
CA LYS A 130 -11.17 -7.08 -10.26
C LYS A 130 -12.66 -6.79 -10.08
N THR A 131 -13.48 -7.05 -11.10
CA THR A 131 -14.95 -6.85 -11.03
C THR A 131 -15.65 -7.86 -10.11
N LEU A 132 -15.04 -9.02 -9.89
CA LEU A 132 -15.62 -10.15 -9.15
C LEU A 132 -15.16 -10.18 -7.68
N ALA A 133 -14.02 -9.56 -7.38
CA ALA A 133 -13.43 -9.56 -6.05
C ALA A 133 -14.32 -8.87 -5.00
N LYS A 134 -14.31 -9.41 -3.78
CA LYS A 134 -15.02 -8.85 -2.61
C LYS A 134 -14.08 -8.78 -1.39
N PRO A 135 -13.90 -7.62 -0.74
CA PRO A 135 -14.40 -6.28 -1.13
C PRO A 135 -13.92 -5.82 -2.51
N VAL A 136 -14.56 -4.78 -3.06
CA VAL A 136 -14.23 -4.26 -4.40
C VAL A 136 -12.82 -3.67 -4.38
N ILE A 137 -12.01 -4.02 -5.37
CA ILE A 137 -10.68 -3.45 -5.55
C ILE A 137 -10.82 -2.00 -6.06
N PRO A 138 -10.18 -1.02 -5.41
CA PRO A 138 -10.27 0.38 -5.84
C PRO A 138 -9.86 0.60 -7.30
N SER A 139 -10.55 1.50 -8.01
CA SER A 139 -10.40 1.71 -9.46
C SER A 139 -8.98 2.14 -9.86
N GLN A 140 -8.31 2.90 -9.00
CA GLN A 140 -6.95 3.40 -9.18
C GLN A 140 -5.86 2.32 -9.19
N PHE A 141 -6.13 1.11 -8.67
CA PHE A 141 -5.16 0.03 -8.73
C PHE A 141 -5.17 -0.60 -10.11
N SER A 142 -4.02 -0.50 -10.78
CA SER A 142 -3.72 -1.09 -12.07
C SER A 142 -2.69 -2.19 -11.92
N PHE A 143 -2.64 -3.05 -12.94
CA PHE A 143 -1.67 -4.12 -13.07
C PHE A 143 -1.09 -4.05 -14.48
N SER A 144 0.22 -4.24 -14.57
CA SER A 144 0.93 -4.42 -15.83
C SER A 144 1.81 -5.66 -15.71
N SER A 145 1.81 -6.47 -16.76
CA SER A 145 2.72 -7.60 -16.91
C SER A 145 3.76 -7.25 -17.97
N LEU A 146 5.01 -7.62 -17.73
CA LEU A 146 6.07 -7.61 -18.75
C LEU A 146 6.02 -8.87 -19.64
N VAL A 147 5.10 -9.79 -19.34
CA VAL A 147 4.93 -11.07 -20.01
C VAL A 147 3.54 -11.13 -20.65
N ASP A 148 3.50 -11.27 -21.97
CA ASP A 148 2.27 -11.31 -22.79
C ASP A 148 1.75 -12.74 -23.04
N THR A 149 1.91 -13.65 -22.08
CA THR A 149 1.41 -15.02 -22.24
C THR A 149 -0.13 -15.04 -22.23
N LEU A 150 -0.70 -15.72 -23.22
CA LEU A 150 -2.14 -16.00 -23.31
C LEU A 150 -2.44 -17.39 -22.74
N ALA A 151 -3.32 -17.45 -21.74
CA ALA A 151 -3.70 -18.70 -21.10
C ALA A 151 -5.20 -18.73 -20.72
N ASN A 152 -5.73 -19.94 -20.56
CA ASN A 152 -7.01 -20.15 -19.88
C ASN A 152 -6.76 -20.17 -18.37
N VAL A 153 -7.60 -19.50 -17.59
CA VAL A 153 -7.43 -19.38 -16.14
C VAL A 153 -8.70 -19.84 -15.44
N LYS A 154 -8.55 -20.71 -14.43
CA LYS A 154 -9.64 -21.16 -13.57
C LYS A 154 -9.21 -21.17 -12.10
N ILE A 155 -10.00 -20.53 -11.26
CA ILE A 155 -9.75 -20.35 -9.83
C ILE A 155 -11.06 -20.56 -9.08
N GLU A 156 -11.00 -21.34 -7.99
CA GLU A 156 -12.14 -21.59 -7.13
C GLU A 156 -12.16 -20.73 -5.88
N LYS A 157 -11.02 -20.45 -5.25
CA LYS A 157 -10.93 -19.46 -4.18
C LYS A 157 -9.49 -19.02 -3.99
N ALA A 158 -9.23 -17.73 -4.12
CA ALA A 158 -7.90 -17.17 -3.88
C ALA A 158 -7.99 -15.80 -3.22
N ASN A 159 -6.96 -15.46 -2.43
CA ASN A 159 -6.67 -14.08 -2.11
C ASN A 159 -6.35 -13.34 -3.40
N PHE A 160 -6.87 -12.11 -3.57
CA PHE A 160 -6.65 -11.36 -4.80
C PHE A 160 -5.16 -11.05 -5.05
N LEU A 161 -4.38 -10.80 -4.00
CA LEU A 161 -2.94 -10.57 -4.09
C LEU A 161 -2.17 -11.87 -4.38
N GLU A 162 -2.61 -13.03 -3.89
CA GLU A 162 -1.91 -14.30 -4.18
C GLU A 162 -2.06 -14.72 -5.65
N PHE A 163 -3.12 -14.24 -6.31
CA PHE A 163 -3.35 -14.53 -7.71
C PHE A 163 -2.44 -13.71 -8.65
N PHE A 164 -1.92 -12.55 -8.22
CA PHE A 164 -1.18 -11.61 -9.07
C PHE A 164 0.14 -11.13 -8.45
#